data_AF-A0A7K9ICJ8-F1
#
_entry.id   AF-A0A7K9ICJ8-F1
#
_cell.length_a   1.000
_cell.length_b   1.000
_cell.length_c   1.000
_cell.angle_alpha   90.00
_cell.angle_beta   90.00
_cell.angle_gamma   90.00
#
_symmetry.space_group_name_H-M   'P 1'
#
loop_
_entity.id
_entity.type
_entity.pdbx_description
1 polymer ?
#
loop_
_entity_poly.entity_id
_entity_poly.type
_entity_poly.pdbx_seq_one_letter_code
_entity_poly.pdbx_strand_id
1 'polypeptide(L)' 'MEHRFFSCINWQDVVQRKLVPPFRPQVTSEVDTRYFDDEFTAQSITITPPDH' A
#
# COMPACT_ATOMS: atom_id res chain seq x y z
N MET A 1 -17.96 -12.82 -10.38
CA MET A 1 -17.67 -11.38 -10.61
C MET A 1 -18.82 -10.67 -11.36
N GLU A 2 -20.05 -11.19 -11.30
CA GLU A 2 -21.19 -10.71 -12.13
C GLU A 2 -22.24 -9.92 -11.34
N HIS A 3 -21.94 -9.55 -10.09
CA HIS A 3 -22.86 -8.74 -9.31
C HIS A 3 -23.02 -7.36 -9.97
N ARG A 4 -24.25 -6.86 -10.11
CA ARG A 4 -24.58 -5.61 -10.81
C ARG A 4 -23.79 -4.40 -10.31
N PHE A 5 -23.40 -4.39 -9.03
CA PHE A 5 -22.53 -3.35 -8.46
C PHE A 5 -21.20 -3.18 -9.21
N PHE A 6 -20.64 -4.26 -9.78
CA PHE A 6 -19.35 -4.25 -10.46
C PHE A 6 -19.47 -4.28 -12.00
N SER A 7 -20.65 -3.98 -12.55
CA SER A 7 -20.90 -4.08 -14.00
C SER A 7 -20.00 -3.16 -14.83
N CYS A 8 -19.51 -2.06 -14.25
CA CYS A 8 -18.59 -1.13 -14.88
C CYS A 8 -17.11 -1.52 -14.78
N ILE A 9 -16.78 -2.63 -14.11
CA ILE A 9 -15.39 -3.04 -13.86
C ILE A 9 -14.99 -4.13 -14.84
N ASN A 10 -13.97 -3.85 -15.66
CA ASN A 10 -13.23 -4.90 -16.36
C ASN A 10 -12.22 -5.55 -15.40
N TRP A 11 -12.56 -6.75 -14.93
CA TRP A 11 -11.74 -7.47 -13.96
C TRP A 11 -10.37 -7.91 -14.50
N GLN A 12 -10.24 -8.14 -15.81
CA GLN A 12 -8.93 -8.46 -16.41
C GLN A 12 -7.97 -7.27 -16.28
N ASP A 13 -8.48 -6.05 -16.48
CA ASP A 13 -7.69 -4.82 -16.34
C ASP A 13 -7.35 -4.52 -14.87
N VAL A 14 -8.22 -4.90 -13.92
CA VAL A 14 -7.92 -4.84 -12.48
C VAL A 14 -6.70 -5.72 -12.15
N VAL A 15 -6.75 -7.00 -12.54
CA VAL A 15 -5.67 -7.97 -12.25
C VAL A 15 -4.36 -7.55 -12.91
N GLN A 16 -4.42 -7.02 -14.12
CA GLN A 16 -3.25 -6.53 -14.86
C GLN A 16 -2.80 -5.12 -14.42
N ARG A 17 -3.41 -4.54 -13.37
CA ARG A 17 -3.10 -3.20 -12.84
C ARG A 17 -3.16 -2.08 -13.90
N LYS A 18 -4.08 -2.21 -14.87
CA LYS A 18 -4.28 -1.24 -15.95
C LYS A 18 -5.27 -0.14 -15.59
N LEU A 19 -6.21 -0.41 -14.68
CA LEU A 19 -7.13 0.61 -14.21
C LEU A 19 -6.37 1.61 -13.32
N VAL A 20 -6.61 2.91 -13.55
CA VAL A 20 -6.06 3.97 -12.71
C VAL A 20 -6.80 3.96 -11.37
N PRO A 21 -6.10 3.83 -10.22
CA PRO A 21 -6.75 3.94 -8.91
C PRO A 21 -7.39 5.32 -8.73
N PRO A 22 -8.57 5.40 -8.08
CA PRO A 22 -9.23 6.69 -7.85
C PRO A 22 -8.46 7.59 -6.86
N PHE A 23 -7.60 6.99 -6.03
CA PHE A 23 -6.73 7.68 -5.10
C PHE A 23 -5.27 7.32 -5.39
N ARG A 24 -4.45 8.35 -5.56
CA ARG A 24 -3.00 8.23 -5.65
C ARG A 24 -2.38 8.88 -4.40
N PRO A 25 -1.76 8.11 -3.50
CA PRO A 25 -1.07 8.68 -2.35
C PRO A 25 0.08 9.58 -2.80
N GLN A 26 0.38 10.60 -2.01
CA GLN A 26 1.50 11.50 -2.25
C GLN A 26 2.78 10.86 -1.72
N VAL A 27 3.67 10.44 -2.61
CA VAL A 27 4.98 9.89 -2.26
C VAL A 27 6.05 10.84 -2.80
N THR A 28 6.90 11.37 -1.91
CA THR A 28 7.90 12.39 -2.29
C THR A 28 9.29 11.80 -2.57
N SER A 29 9.58 10.60 -2.06
CA SER A 29 10.87 9.93 -2.27
C SER A 29 10.76 8.41 -2.07
N GLU A 30 11.79 7.66 -2.45
CA GLU A 30 11.86 6.20 -2.24
C GLU A 30 11.85 5.79 -0.76
N VAL A 31 12.20 6.71 0.14
CA VAL A 31 12.26 6.49 1.60
C VAL A 31 11.15 7.24 2.36
N ASP A 32 10.10 7.68 1.65
CA ASP A 32 8.99 8.41 2.26
C ASP A 32 8.18 7.49 3.18
N THR A 33 8.15 7.80 4.48
CA THR A 33 7.46 7.03 5.51
C THR A 33 6.15 7.67 5.99
N ARG A 34 5.62 8.70 5.32
CA ARG A 34 4.49 9.50 5.83
C ARG A 34 3.16 8.78 6.08
N TYR A 35 3.00 7.59 5.51
CA TYR A 35 1.80 6.74 5.68
C TYR A 35 2.05 5.57 6.64
N PHE A 36 3.21 5.54 7.30
CA PHE A 36 3.53 4.67 8.43
C PHE A 36 3.38 5.47 9.72
N ASP A 37 3.05 4.79 10.82
CA ASP A 37 2.92 5.45 12.13
C ASP A 37 4.28 5.94 12.64
N ASP A 38 4.29 7.14 13.21
CA ASP A 38 5.47 7.74 13.82
C ASP A 38 5.97 6.92 15.02
N GLU A 39 5.10 6.16 15.68
CA GLU A 39 5.47 5.23 16.75
C GLU A 39 6.57 4.25 16.30
N PHE A 40 6.57 3.85 15.03
CA PHE A 40 7.56 2.91 14.47
C PHE A 40 8.69 3.63 13.74
N THR A 41 8.39 4.69 12.99
CA THR A 41 9.41 5.37 12.17
C THR A 41 10.39 6.20 13.02
N ALA A 42 10.01 6.58 14.24
CA ALA A 42 10.88 7.26 15.20
C ALA A 42 11.77 6.31 16.03
N GLN A 43 11.56 4.99 15.94
CA GLN A 43 12.37 4.02 16.68
C GLN A 43 13.76 3.87 16.08
N SER A 44 14.72 3.51 16.94
CA SER A 44 16.04 3.12 16.47
C SER A 44 15.96 1.78 15.75
N ILE A 45 16.59 1.68 14.58
CA ILE A 45 16.64 0.45 13.80
C ILE A 45 17.59 -0.53 14.52
N THR A 46 17.02 -1.38 15.37
CA THR A 46 17.77 -2.42 16.10
C THR A 46 17.03 -3.75 16.01
N ILE A 47 17.80 -4.84 16.03
CA ILE A 47 17.26 -6.19 16.14
C ILE A 47 17.27 -6.57 17.62
N THR A 48 16.15 -7.07 18.14
CA THR A 48 16.11 -7.62 19.50
C THR A 48 17.06 -8.83 19.58
N PRO A 49 18.05 -8.83 20.50
CA PRO A 49 18.97 -9.96 20.66
C PRO A 49 18.22 -11.25 21.00
N PRO A 50 18.70 -12.43 20.56
CA PRO A 50 18.11 -13.71 20.95
C PRO A 50 18.34 -14.00 22.43
N ASP A 51 17.38 -14.65 23.08
CA ASP A 51 17.56 -15.18 24.44
C ASP A 51 18.60 -16.33 24.40
N HIS A 52 19.57 -16.29 25.32
CA HIS A 52 20.63 -17.29 25.46
C HIS A 52 20.12 -18.62 26.04
#